data_AF-A0A2N8DQU7-F1
#
_entry.id   AF-A0A2N8DQU7-F1
#
_cell.length_a   1.000
_cell.length_b   1.000
_cell.length_c   1.000
_cell.angle_alpha   90.00
_cell.angle_beta   90.00
_cell.angle_gamma   90.00
#
_symmetry.space_group_name_H-M   'P 1'
#
loop_
_entity.id
_entity.type
_entity.pdbx_description
1 polymer ?
#
loop_
_entity_poly.entity_id
_entity_poly.type
_entity_poly.pdbx_seq_one_letter_code
_entity_poly.pdbx_strand_id
1 'polypeptide(L)'
;MASILASSTQASSWQVCKLEVEIIARGKQPYPELQGRVASVKADPADAQCPKTGTVITFEPESADWQSMIPRKLWPASGQWVRMRYQYLDGICKGDGNSHPCRIEHYPMDW
;
A
#
# COMPACT_ATOMS: atom_id res chain seq x y z
N MET A 1 -19.90 -42.46 -0.83
CA MET A 1 -19.92 -41.16 -1.54
C MET A 1 -18.99 -40.23 -0.78
N ALA A 2 -17.79 -39.96 -1.31
CA ALA A 2 -16.82 -39.09 -0.65
C ALA A 2 -16.99 -37.66 -1.21
N SER A 3 -17.56 -36.76 -0.40
CA SER A 3 -17.64 -35.34 -0.73
C SER A 3 -16.24 -34.73 -0.56
N ILE A 4 -15.61 -34.43 -1.69
CA ILE A 4 -14.41 -33.60 -1.72
C ILE A 4 -14.89 -32.18 -1.43
N LEU A 5 -14.70 -31.72 -0.19
CA LEU A 5 -14.81 -30.30 0.14
C LEU A 5 -13.69 -29.60 -0.62
N ALA A 6 -14.04 -29.02 -1.76
CA ALA A 6 -13.18 -28.09 -2.47
C ALA A 6 -12.90 -26.93 -1.52
N SER A 7 -11.72 -26.90 -0.93
CA SER A 7 -11.19 -25.69 -0.30
C SER A 7 -11.20 -24.64 -1.39
N SER A 8 -12.10 -23.65 -1.28
CA SER A 8 -12.04 -22.46 -2.10
C SER A 8 -10.62 -21.92 -1.93
N THR A 9 -9.81 -22.01 -2.98
CA THR A 9 -8.59 -21.23 -3.10
C THR A 9 -9.07 -19.79 -3.03
N GLN A 10 -9.11 -19.21 -1.83
CA GLN A 10 -9.35 -17.79 -1.68
C GLN A 10 -8.13 -17.16 -2.32
N ALA A 11 -8.24 -16.77 -3.60
CA ALA A 11 -7.35 -15.76 -4.15
C ALA A 11 -7.39 -14.64 -3.11
N SER A 12 -6.26 -14.36 -2.48
CA SER A 12 -6.19 -13.35 -1.44
C SER A 12 -6.77 -12.07 -2.03
N SER A 13 -7.82 -11.56 -1.41
CA SER A 13 -8.49 -10.35 -1.90
C SER A 13 -7.68 -9.16 -1.44
N TRP A 14 -7.31 -8.30 -2.39
CA TRP A 14 -6.68 -7.02 -2.07
C TRP A 14 -7.51 -6.25 -1.05
N GLN A 15 -6.84 -5.80 0.00
CA GLN A 15 -7.39 -4.84 0.94
C GLN A 15 -6.95 -3.46 0.49
N VAL A 16 -7.87 -2.50 0.40
CA VAL A 16 -7.58 -1.17 -0.14
C VAL A 16 -8.03 -0.09 0.83
N CYS A 17 -7.18 0.92 0.99
CA CYS A 17 -7.46 2.12 1.75
C CYS A 17 -7.21 3.31 0.82
N LYS A 18 -8.27 4.01 0.44
CA LYS A 18 -8.17 5.27 -0.31
C LYS A 18 -7.80 6.37 0.67
N LEU A 19 -6.67 7.02 0.44
CA LEU A 19 -6.08 7.99 1.35
C LEU A 19 -5.96 9.36 0.68
N GLU A 20 -6.22 10.41 1.44
CA GLU A 20 -5.67 11.74 1.17
C GLU A 20 -4.53 12.01 2.16
N VAL A 21 -3.37 12.40 1.62
CA VAL A 21 -2.13 12.53 2.38
C VAL A 21 -1.49 13.88 2.08
N GLU A 22 -1.11 14.59 3.14
CA GLU A 22 -0.26 15.77 3.07
C GLU A 22 1.20 15.33 3.07
N ILE A 23 1.97 15.66 2.04
CA ILE A 23 3.39 15.34 2.00
C ILE A 23 4.14 16.25 2.95
N ILE A 24 4.88 15.68 3.90
CA ILE A 24 5.65 16.44 4.90
C ILE A 24 7.13 16.51 4.54
N ALA A 25 7.70 15.46 3.94
CA ALA A 25 9.11 15.43 3.59
C ALA A 25 9.41 14.47 2.43
N ARG A 26 10.59 14.66 1.82
CA ARG A 26 11.17 13.71 0.86
C ARG A 26 12.49 13.17 1.44
N GLY A 27 12.58 11.86 1.56
CA GLY A 27 13.80 11.15 1.88
C GLY A 27 14.91 11.46 0.89
N LYS A 28 16.13 11.54 1.42
CA LYS A 28 17.37 11.74 0.65
C LYS A 28 17.97 10.39 0.26
N GLN A 29 18.90 10.41 -0.68
CA GLN A 29 19.66 9.20 -1.03
C GLN A 29 20.40 8.62 0.18
N PRO A 30 20.66 7.30 0.22
CA PRO A 30 20.44 6.32 -0.85
C PRO A 30 19.03 5.68 -0.88
N TYR A 31 18.16 5.99 0.08
CA TYR A 31 16.80 5.42 0.19
C TYR A 31 15.76 6.53 -0.04
N PRO A 32 15.47 6.85 -1.31
CA PRO A 32 14.49 7.87 -1.64
C PRO A 32 13.08 7.40 -1.24
N GLU A 33 12.42 8.13 -0.35
CA GLU A 33 11.03 7.85 0.08
C GLU A 33 10.24 9.15 0.25
N LEU A 34 8.92 9.09 0.30
CA LEU A 34 8.06 10.18 0.73
C LEU A 34 7.62 9.92 2.16
N GLN A 35 7.57 10.98 2.96
CA GLN A 35 6.85 10.96 4.22
C GLN A 35 5.61 11.83 4.07
N GLY A 36 4.47 11.31 4.49
CA GLY A 36 3.20 12.01 4.43
C GLY A 36 2.34 11.78 5.66
N ARG A 37 1.54 12.77 6.02
CA ARG A 37 0.55 12.67 7.09
C ARG A 37 -0.81 12.35 6.48
N VAL A 38 -1.43 11.27 6.94
CA VAL A 38 -2.76 10.85 6.50
C VAL A 38 -3.80 11.85 7.02
N ALA A 39 -4.60 12.43 6.14
CA ALA A 39 -5.69 13.34 6.55
C ALA A 39 -7.07 12.70 6.44
N SER A 40 -7.30 11.85 5.44
CA SER A 40 -8.56 11.12 5.30
C SER A 40 -8.30 9.69 4.84
N VAL A 41 -9.21 8.80 5.25
CA VAL A 41 -9.10 7.35 5.04
C VAL A 41 -10.48 6.83 4.66
N LYS A 42 -10.53 6.05 3.59
CA LYS A 42 -11.70 5.25 3.22
C LYS A 42 -11.28 3.81 2.94
N ALA A 43 -11.68 2.90 3.82
CA ALA A 43 -11.45 1.47 3.71
C ALA A 43 -12.37 0.83 2.65
N ASP A 44 -11.83 -0.13 1.90
CA ASP A 44 -12.50 -0.90 0.85
C ASP A 44 -11.76 -2.26 0.69
N PRO A 45 -12.23 -3.36 1.31
CA PRO A 45 -13.47 -3.50 2.09
C PRO A 45 -13.40 -2.82 3.47
N ALA A 46 -14.54 -2.70 4.15
CA ALA A 46 -14.67 -1.92 5.40
C ALA A 46 -13.81 -2.43 6.57
N ASP A 47 -13.38 -3.68 6.53
CA ASP A 47 -12.49 -4.35 7.50
C ASP A 47 -11.00 -4.27 7.14
N ALA A 48 -10.65 -3.58 6.05
CA ALA A 48 -9.26 -3.33 5.69
C ALA A 48 -8.51 -2.58 6.82
N GLN A 49 -7.29 -3.03 7.11
CA GLN A 49 -6.42 -2.46 8.14
C GLN A 49 -5.72 -1.21 7.59
N CYS A 50 -6.42 -0.09 7.65
CA CYS A 50 -5.90 1.17 7.13
C CYS A 50 -5.04 1.94 8.14
N PRO A 51 -4.06 2.73 7.67
CA PRO A 51 -3.44 3.78 8.47
C PRO A 51 -4.51 4.70 9.05
N LYS A 52 -4.29 5.21 10.26
CA LYS A 52 -5.24 6.14 10.91
C LYS A 52 -5.00 7.57 10.43
N THR A 53 -6.04 8.39 10.45
CA THR A 53 -5.89 9.84 10.29
C THR A 53 -4.90 10.39 11.32
N GLY A 54 -4.01 11.28 10.87
CA GLY A 54 -2.92 11.87 11.65
C GLY A 54 -1.63 11.04 11.66
N THR A 55 -1.68 9.76 11.27
CA THR A 55 -0.48 8.91 11.18
C THR A 55 0.46 9.42 10.09
N VAL A 56 1.75 9.42 10.39
CA VAL A 56 2.81 9.64 9.39
C VAL A 56 3.15 8.29 8.78
N ILE A 57 3.05 8.21 7.46
CA ILE A 57 3.44 7.05 6.66
C ILE A 57 4.65 7.39 5.81
N THR A 58 5.44 6.36 5.51
CA THR A 58 6.59 6.44 4.63
C THR A 58 6.35 5.50 3.45
N PHE A 59 6.54 5.98 2.22
CA PHE A 59 6.23 5.19 1.03
C PHE A 59 7.02 5.65 -0.20
N GLU A 60 7.16 4.74 -1.16
CA GLU A 60 7.62 5.04 -2.52
C GLU A 60 6.36 5.14 -3.41
N PRO A 61 6.11 6.30 -4.06
CA PRO A 61 4.90 6.46 -4.86
C PRO A 61 4.96 5.61 -6.13
N GLU A 62 3.91 4.82 -6.37
CA GLU A 62 3.80 3.94 -7.54
C GLU A 62 2.81 4.49 -8.58
N SER A 63 2.95 4.03 -9.82
CA SER A 63 1.98 4.28 -10.89
C SER A 63 0.60 3.75 -10.51
N ALA A 64 -0.45 4.28 -11.13
CA ALA A 64 -1.83 3.91 -10.79
C ALA A 64 -2.13 2.40 -10.97
N ASP A 65 -1.40 1.71 -11.84
CA ASP A 65 -1.47 0.27 -12.06
C ASP A 65 -0.50 -0.54 -11.18
N TRP A 66 0.19 0.11 -10.23
CA TRP A 66 1.16 -0.46 -9.29
C TRP A 66 2.23 -1.35 -9.95
N GLN A 67 2.47 -1.15 -11.25
CA GLN A 67 3.47 -1.91 -12.01
C GLN A 67 4.86 -1.24 -11.97
N SER A 68 4.95 0.01 -11.53
CA SER A 68 6.20 0.76 -11.53
C SER A 68 6.23 1.88 -10.48
N MET A 69 7.43 2.28 -10.07
CA MET A 69 7.60 3.50 -9.28
C MET A 69 7.46 4.74 -10.17
N ILE A 70 6.84 5.79 -9.62
CA ILE A 70 6.79 7.09 -10.28
C ILE A 70 8.21 7.69 -10.35
N PRO A 71 8.63 8.25 -11.49
CA PRO A 71 9.93 8.89 -11.61
C PRO A 71 10.14 9.98 -10.56
N ARG A 72 11.30 9.96 -9.86
CA ARG A 72 11.61 10.85 -8.73
C ARG A 72 11.40 12.34 -9.01
N LYS A 73 11.64 12.79 -10.24
CA LYS A 73 11.42 14.19 -10.67
C LYS A 73 9.95 14.64 -10.62
N LEU A 74 9.02 13.69 -10.66
CA LEU A 74 7.58 13.93 -10.61
C LEU A 74 7.02 13.80 -9.20
N TRP A 75 7.82 13.42 -8.20
CA TRP A 75 7.31 13.24 -6.85
C TRP A 75 6.70 14.55 -6.33
N PRO A 76 5.63 14.47 -5.52
CA PRO A 76 5.05 15.64 -4.86
C PRO A 76 6.03 16.29 -3.87
N ALA A 77 5.91 17.61 -3.74
CA ALA A 77 6.64 18.44 -2.79
C ALA A 77 6.04 18.43 -1.39
N SER A 78 6.87 18.78 -0.41
CA SER A 78 6.39 19.06 0.94
C SER A 78 5.31 20.15 0.90
N GLY A 79 4.23 19.96 1.65
CA GLY A 79 3.02 20.79 1.65
C GLY A 79 1.99 20.44 0.56
N GLN A 80 2.32 19.58 -0.41
CA GLN A 80 1.34 19.15 -1.41
C GLN A 80 0.44 18.04 -0.87
N TRP A 81 -0.81 18.07 -1.31
CA TRP A 81 -1.82 17.07 -1.04
C TRP A 81 -1.89 16.07 -2.19
N VAL A 82 -1.98 14.79 -1.85
CA VAL A 82 -2.08 13.72 -2.83
C VAL A 82 -3.19 12.75 -2.48
N ARG A 83 -3.81 12.19 -3.52
CA ARG A 83 -4.69 11.03 -3.44
C ARG A 83 -3.91 9.78 -3.83
N MET A 84 -4.05 8.75 -3.01
CA MET A 84 -3.41 7.47 -3.25
C MET A 84 -4.27 6.33 -2.73
N ARG A 85 -3.89 5.12 -3.07
CA ARG A 85 -4.33 3.93 -2.35
C ARG A 85 -3.14 3.40 -1.54
N TYR A 86 -3.39 3.03 -0.29
CA TYR A 86 -2.62 1.98 0.37
C TYR A 86 -3.36 0.68 0.11
N GLN A 87 -2.74 -0.24 -0.62
CA GLN A 87 -3.36 -1.55 -0.88
C GLN A 87 -2.39 -2.66 -0.51
N TYR A 88 -2.92 -3.72 0.09
CA TYR A 88 -2.10 -4.80 0.57
C TYR A 88 -2.73 -6.17 0.38
N LEU A 89 -1.84 -7.17 0.35
CA LEU A 89 -2.18 -8.58 0.27
C LEU A 89 -1.48 -9.31 1.41
N ASP A 90 -2.25 -9.93 2.28
CA ASP A 90 -1.72 -10.82 3.31
C ASP A 90 -1.61 -12.24 2.73
N GLY A 91 -0.50 -12.90 3.01
CA GLY A 91 -0.23 -14.23 2.49
C GLY A 91 0.92 -14.93 3.18
N ILE A 92 1.36 -16.04 2.58
CA ILE A 92 2.53 -16.80 3.01
C ILE A 92 3.62 -16.62 1.96
N CYS A 93 4.67 -15.88 2.30
CA CYS A 93 5.82 -15.68 1.43
C CYS A 93 6.84 -16.81 1.62
N LYS A 94 7.53 -17.15 0.54
CA LYS A 94 8.68 -18.06 0.56
C LYS A 94 9.96 -17.24 0.67
N GLY A 95 10.78 -17.52 1.68
CA GLY A 95 12.11 -16.93 1.83
C GLY A 95 13.06 -17.94 2.47
N ASP A 96 14.28 -18.08 1.93
CA ASP A 96 15.36 -18.92 2.48
C ASP A 96 14.96 -20.36 2.85
N GLY A 97 14.10 -20.97 2.04
CA GLY A 97 13.62 -22.34 2.27
C GLY A 97 12.48 -22.48 3.29
N ASN A 98 12.03 -21.38 3.91
CA ASN A 98 10.94 -21.36 4.88
C ASN A 98 9.75 -20.52 4.41
N SER A 99 8.56 -20.93 4.82
CA SER A 99 7.31 -20.20 4.61
C SER A 99 6.99 -19.35 5.84
N HIS A 100 6.66 -18.07 5.65
CA HIS A 100 6.32 -17.16 6.73
C HIS A 100 5.15 -16.24 6.34
N PRO A 101 4.31 -15.81 7.30
CA PRO A 101 3.32 -14.78 7.04
C PRO A 101 3.99 -13.49 6.56
N CYS A 102 3.45 -12.89 5.50
CA CYS A 102 3.94 -11.65 4.94
C CYS A 102 2.77 -10.77 4.48
N ARG A 103 3.05 -9.48 4.38
CA ARG A 103 2.18 -8.49 3.75
C ARG A 103 2.92 -7.89 2.56
N ILE A 104 2.29 -7.92 1.39
CA ILE A 104 2.76 -7.23 0.21
C ILE A 104 2.00 -5.91 0.15
N GLU A 105 2.71 -4.79 0.19
CA GLU A 105 2.13 -3.45 0.22
C GLU A 105 2.41 -2.69 -1.08
N HIS A 106 1.44 -1.88 -1.49
CA HIS A 106 1.56 -0.97 -2.62
C HIS A 106 0.95 0.40 -2.30
N TYR A 107 1.53 1.43 -2.87
CA TYR A 107 1.18 2.84 -2.72
C TYR A 107 0.92 3.52 -4.09
N PRO A 108 0.00 2.99 -4.92
CA PRO A 108 -0.29 3.57 -6.21
C PRO A 108 -1.01 4.90 -6.04
N MET A 109 -0.55 5.88 -6.80
CA MET A 109 -1.09 7.21 -6.73
C MET A 109 -2.14 7.46 -7.81
N ASP A 110 -3.11 8.32 -7.52
CA ASP A 110 -4.30 8.56 -8.35
C ASP A 110 -4.48 10.08 -8.56
N TRP A 111 -3.52 10.69 -9.26
CA TRP A 111 -3.35 12.16 -9.40
C TRP A 111 -4.38 12.79 -10.32
#